data_AF-B5WA40-F1
#
_entry.id   AF-B5WA40-F1
#
_cell.length_a   1.000
_cell.length_b   1.000
_cell.length_c   1.000
_cell.angle_alpha   90.00
_cell.angle_beta   90.00
_cell.angle_gamma   90.00
#
_symmetry.space_group_name_H-M   'P 1'
#
loop_
_entity.id
_entity.type
_entity.pdbx_description
1 polymer ?
#
loop_
_entity_poly.entity_id
_entity_poly.type
_entity_poly.pdbx_seq_one_letter_code
_entity_poly.pdbx_strand_id
1 'polypeptide(L)'
;MLSTVLLVSHGSRDRRPQLAVDKLAQQLSDRLKVTQGGDSLTDSLVGSAVLELGPTPLSAQIHQFAEYSLSLGIHRVQILPLFLLPGVHVGEDIPTEVELAQKSLGTEIEIHLQPYLGSQRQQLSVLLENVMSGYDVDAWILLSHGSRRAGGNEAIAHLAHKINASVAY
;
A
#
# COMPACT_ATOMS: atom_id res chain seq x y z
N MET A 1 15.17 4.01 14.12
CA MET A 1 14.07 4.89 14.58
C MET A 1 12.77 4.16 14.28
N LEU A 2 11.84 4.09 15.23
CA LEU A 2 10.55 3.42 15.01
C LEU A 2 9.68 4.26 14.06
N SER A 3 8.78 3.61 13.33
CA SER A 3 7.82 4.29 12.45
C SER A 3 6.52 3.49 12.44
N THR A 4 5.40 4.22 12.33
CA THR A 4 4.11 3.60 12.00
C THR A 4 3.96 3.51 10.48
N VAL A 5 3.10 2.62 10.00
CA VAL A 5 2.82 2.40 8.59
C VAL A 5 1.33 2.63 8.33
N LEU A 6 1.00 3.41 7.30
CA LEU A 6 -0.37 3.58 6.82
C LEU A 6 -0.50 2.95 5.43
N LEU A 7 -1.32 1.92 5.32
CA LEU A 7 -1.63 1.27 4.05
C LEU A 7 -2.70 2.10 3.32
N VAL A 8 -2.39 2.63 2.15
CA VAL A 8 -3.32 3.44 1.36
C VAL A 8 -3.86 2.63 0.20
N SER A 9 -5.16 2.39 0.17
CA SER A 9 -5.85 1.75 -0.95
C SER A 9 -6.68 2.76 -1.73
N HIS A 10 -7.18 2.38 -2.91
CA HIS A 10 -8.01 3.27 -3.72
C HIS A 10 -9.33 3.64 -3.02
N GLY A 11 -9.97 2.66 -2.37
CA GLY A 11 -11.30 2.81 -1.75
C GLY A 11 -12.40 2.15 -2.57
N SER A 12 -13.52 1.82 -1.93
CA SER A 12 -14.65 1.16 -2.57
C SER A 12 -15.94 1.44 -1.82
N ARG A 13 -17.06 1.46 -2.54
CA ARG A 13 -18.40 1.41 -1.92
C ARG A 13 -18.72 0.03 -1.37
N ASP A 14 -18.05 -1.01 -1.89
CA ASP A 14 -18.11 -2.35 -1.34
C ASP A 14 -17.22 -2.41 -0.09
N ARG A 15 -17.74 -3.02 0.98
CA ARG A 15 -17.01 -3.17 2.23
C ARG A 15 -15.91 -4.24 2.17
N ARG A 16 -16.03 -5.23 1.27
CA ARG A 16 -15.13 -6.38 1.22
C ARG A 16 -13.65 -6.01 0.98
N PRO A 17 -13.31 -5.11 0.03
CA PRO A 17 -11.93 -4.67 -0.15
C PRO A 17 -11.34 -4.01 1.10
N GLN A 18 -12.11 -3.14 1.77
CA GLN A 18 -11.64 -2.48 2.99
C GLN A 18 -11.35 -3.48 4.10
N LEU A 19 -12.26 -4.44 4.33
CA LEU A 19 -12.05 -5.51 5.31
C LEU A 19 -10.78 -6.33 5.02
N ALA A 20 -10.46 -6.54 3.75
CA ALA A 20 -9.24 -7.25 3.36
C ALA A 20 -7.97 -6.42 3.67
N VAL A 21 -8.00 -5.12 3.42
CA VAL A 21 -6.90 -4.20 3.76
C VAL A 21 -6.72 -4.08 5.27
N ASP A 22 -7.81 -3.98 6.04
CA ASP A 22 -7.75 -3.94 7.51
C ASP A 22 -7.15 -5.22 8.08
N LYS A 23 -7.55 -6.39 7.53
CA LYS A 23 -6.96 -7.67 7.89
C LYS A 23 -5.47 -7.73 7.56
N LEU A 24 -5.06 -7.20 6.40
CA LEU A 24 -3.65 -7.11 6.02
C LEU A 24 -2.87 -6.20 7.00
N ALA A 25 -3.43 -5.05 7.37
CA ALA A 25 -2.82 -4.14 8.35
C ALA A 25 -2.61 -4.85 9.69
N GLN A 26 -3.62 -5.57 10.18
CA GLN A 26 -3.51 -6.36 11.41
C GLN A 26 -2.41 -7.41 11.33
N GLN A 27 -2.40 -8.22 10.25
CA GLN A 27 -1.39 -9.26 10.05
C GLN A 27 0.02 -8.69 9.94
N LEU A 28 0.18 -7.52 9.30
CA LEU A 28 1.46 -6.83 9.21
C LEU A 28 1.88 -6.29 10.57
N SER A 29 0.96 -5.67 11.32
CA SER A 29 1.21 -5.23 12.70
C SER A 29 1.70 -6.39 13.55
N ASP A 30 1.01 -7.54 13.50
CA ASP A 30 1.37 -8.74 14.26
C ASP A 30 2.74 -9.31 13.88
N ARG A 31 3.17 -9.19 12.62
CA ARG A 31 4.52 -9.60 12.18
C ARG A 31 5.60 -8.58 12.49
N LEU A 32 5.25 -7.30 12.55
CA LEU A 32 6.17 -6.22 12.90
C LEU A 32 6.34 -6.06 14.42
N LYS A 33 5.51 -6.75 15.23
CA LYS A 33 5.74 -6.97 16.66
C LYS A 33 7.07 -7.70 16.85
N VAL A 34 8.14 -6.93 17.05
CA VAL A 34 9.45 -7.41 17.48
C VAL A 34 9.71 -6.81 18.85
N THR A 35 10.04 -7.67 19.82
CA THR A 35 10.43 -7.34 21.19
C THR A 35 11.46 -6.20 21.22
N GLN A 36 11.02 -5.01 21.63
CA GLN A 36 11.91 -4.05 22.28
C GLN A 36 11.96 -4.45 23.75
N GLY A 37 13.16 -4.52 24.34
CA GLY A 37 13.32 -4.82 25.76
C GLY A 37 12.55 -3.83 26.61
N GLY A 38 11.49 -4.29 27.28
CA GLY A 38 10.62 -3.49 28.13
C GLY A 38 9.13 -3.73 27.81
N ASP A 39 8.36 -4.04 28.85
CA ASP A 39 6.97 -4.54 28.91
C ASP A 39 5.85 -3.75 28.18
N SER A 40 6.15 -2.82 27.28
CA SER A 40 5.12 -2.03 26.59
C SER A 40 5.02 -2.39 25.10
N LEU A 41 4.04 -3.23 24.77
CA LEU A 41 3.64 -3.55 23.40
C LEU A 41 2.99 -2.30 22.76
N THR A 42 3.57 -1.75 21.69
CA THR A 42 2.85 -0.82 20.81
C THR A 42 2.05 -1.66 19.82
N ASP A 43 0.85 -2.06 20.23
CA ASP A 43 0.04 -3.11 19.57
C ASP A 43 -0.47 -2.78 18.15
N SER A 44 -0.33 -1.54 17.68
CA SER A 44 -0.86 -1.15 16.37
C SER A 44 0.03 -0.14 15.66
N LEU A 45 1.15 -0.62 15.12
CA LEU A 45 2.04 0.20 14.28
C LEU A 45 1.50 0.38 12.85
N VAL A 46 0.48 -0.37 12.44
CA VAL A 46 -0.01 -0.39 11.06
C VAL A 46 -1.50 -0.02 11.02
N GLY A 47 -1.85 0.99 10.23
CA GLY A 47 -3.22 1.41 9.94
C GLY A 47 -3.58 1.26 8.46
N SER A 48 -4.83 1.56 8.12
CA SER A 48 -5.34 1.61 6.74
C SER A 48 -6.01 2.95 6.46
N ALA A 49 -5.98 3.37 5.19
CA ALA A 49 -6.67 4.55 4.69
C ALA A 49 -7.11 4.33 3.22
N VAL A 50 -8.05 5.16 2.77
CA VAL A 50 -8.58 5.14 1.40
C VAL A 50 -8.40 6.50 0.73
N LEU A 51 -8.01 6.47 -0.55
CA LEU A 51 -7.87 7.67 -1.36
C LEU A 51 -9.24 8.28 -1.70
N GLU A 52 -10.16 7.45 -2.18
CA GLU A 52 -11.51 7.84 -2.61
C GLU A 52 -12.55 7.06 -1.82
N LEU A 53 -13.81 7.51 -1.91
CA LEU A 53 -14.99 6.81 -1.36
C LEU A 53 -14.95 6.61 0.18
N GLY A 54 -13.96 7.19 0.86
CA GLY A 54 -13.90 7.31 2.31
C GLY A 54 -14.78 8.45 2.84
N PRO A 55 -15.05 8.47 4.16
CA PRO A 55 -15.85 9.52 4.79
C PRO A 55 -15.14 10.88 4.84
N THR A 56 -13.82 10.89 4.75
CA THR A 56 -12.97 12.09 4.79
C THR A 56 -11.87 11.99 3.73
N PRO A 57 -11.32 13.13 3.26
CA PRO A 57 -10.16 13.15 2.38
C PRO A 57 -8.98 12.35 2.96
N LEU A 58 -8.11 11.84 2.09
CA LEU A 58 -6.95 11.04 2.51
C LEU A 58 -6.00 11.84 3.42
N SER A 59 -5.77 13.12 3.13
CA SER A 59 -4.99 14.04 3.95
C SER A 59 -5.48 14.12 5.40
N ALA A 60 -6.81 14.17 5.60
CA ALA A 60 -7.40 14.15 6.93
C ALA A 60 -7.22 12.79 7.64
N GLN A 61 -7.31 11.68 6.90
CA GLN A 61 -7.03 10.35 7.45
C GLN A 61 -5.55 10.21 7.86
N ILE A 62 -4.63 10.71 7.03
CA ILE A 62 -3.19 10.75 7.33
C ILE A 62 -2.92 11.60 8.57
N HIS A 63 -3.55 12.78 8.67
CA HIS A 63 -3.43 13.63 9.86
C HIS A 63 -3.88 12.90 11.12
N GLN A 64 -5.05 12.28 11.10
CA GLN A 64 -5.56 11.54 12.26
C GLN A 64 -4.61 10.40 12.66
N PHE A 65 -4.07 9.67 11.69
CA PHE A 65 -3.12 8.61 11.96
C PHE A 65 -1.78 9.13 12.52
N ALA A 66 -1.30 10.27 12.01
CA ALA A 66 -0.08 10.91 12.50
C ALA A 66 -0.22 11.40 13.96
N GLU A 67 -1.35 12.00 14.32
CA GLU A 67 -1.67 12.37 15.70
C GLU A 67 -1.65 11.14 16.63
N TYR A 68 -2.24 10.03 16.18
CA TYR A 68 -2.15 8.77 16.90
C TYR A 68 -0.69 8.31 17.06
N SER A 69 0.13 8.35 16.00
CA SER A 69 1.55 8.02 16.09
C SER A 69 2.32 8.89 17.08
N LEU A 70 2.06 10.20 17.09
CA LEU A 70 2.65 11.14 18.06
C LEU A 70 2.27 10.78 19.50
N SER A 71 1.01 10.36 19.73
CA SER A 71 0.56 9.90 21.07
C SER A 71 1.31 8.66 21.57
N LEU A 72 1.92 7.89 20.66
CA LEU A 72 2.80 6.75 20.97
C LEU A 72 4.28 7.14 21.09
N GLY A 73 4.62 8.43 20.97
CA GLY A 73 6.01 8.91 20.91
C GLY A 73 6.74 8.58 19.61
N ILE A 74 5.99 8.27 18.53
CA ILE A 74 6.54 7.93 17.21
C ILE A 74 6.40 9.14 16.29
N HIS A 75 7.54 9.69 15.88
CA HIS A 75 7.63 10.91 15.07
C HIS A 75 7.78 10.65 13.57
N ARG A 76 7.41 9.45 13.09
CA ARG A 76 7.51 9.09 11.67
C ARG A 76 6.39 8.17 11.22
N VAL A 77 5.74 8.53 10.11
CA VAL A 77 4.72 7.74 9.43
C VAL A 77 5.22 7.35 8.03
N GLN A 78 5.15 6.07 7.70
CA GLN A 78 5.41 5.54 6.37
C GLN A 78 4.08 5.33 5.65
N ILE A 79 3.87 6.02 4.53
CA ILE A 79 2.68 5.83 3.68
C ILE A 79 3.02 4.78 2.63
N LEU A 80 2.31 3.66 2.61
CA LEU A 80 2.50 2.59 1.63
C LEU A 80 1.28 2.47 0.71
N PRO A 81 1.37 2.95 -0.55
CA PRO A 81 0.30 2.81 -1.53
C PRO A 81 0.14 1.36 -2.00
N LEU A 82 -1.03 0.76 -1.79
CA LEU A 82 -1.40 -0.58 -2.22
C LEU A 82 -1.93 -0.60 -3.67
N PHE A 83 -1.14 -0.03 -4.59
CA PHE A 83 -1.45 0.01 -6.02
C PHE A 83 -0.50 -0.91 -6.77
N LEU A 84 -1.00 -1.64 -7.76
CA LEU A 84 -0.18 -2.53 -8.59
C LEU A 84 0.40 -1.84 -9.83
N LEU A 85 -0.20 -0.73 -10.27
CA LEU A 85 0.18 -0.04 -11.50
C LEU A 85 0.37 1.46 -11.26
N PRO A 86 1.31 2.11 -11.98
CA PRO A 86 1.47 3.55 -11.92
C PRO A 86 0.34 4.24 -12.70
N GLY A 87 -0.70 4.66 -11.99
CA GLY A 87 -1.78 5.52 -12.49
C GLY A 87 -1.67 6.95 -11.97
N VAL A 88 -2.64 7.81 -12.34
CA VAL A 88 -2.74 9.21 -11.85
C VAL A 88 -2.74 9.25 -10.32
N HIS A 89 -3.48 8.35 -9.69
CA HIS A 89 -3.54 8.25 -8.23
C HIS A 89 -2.17 8.11 -7.55
N VAL A 90 -1.29 7.30 -8.12
CA VAL A 90 0.04 7.05 -7.56
C VAL A 90 0.98 8.22 -7.85
N GLY A 91 0.88 8.82 -9.04
CA GLY A 91 1.79 9.87 -9.49
C GLY A 91 1.44 11.28 -9.03
N GLU A 92 0.17 11.55 -8.75
CA GLU A 92 -0.35 12.91 -8.58
C GLU A 92 -1.21 13.02 -7.31
N ASP A 93 -2.28 12.22 -7.19
CA ASP A 93 -3.27 12.41 -6.13
C ASP A 93 -2.74 12.07 -4.73
N ILE A 94 -2.11 10.90 -4.55
CA ILE A 94 -1.54 10.49 -3.26
C ILE A 94 -0.41 11.43 -2.81
N PRO A 95 0.58 11.78 -3.66
CA PRO A 95 1.57 12.80 -3.31
C PRO A 95 0.94 14.12 -2.84
N THR A 96 -0.10 14.60 -3.54
CA THR A 96 -0.81 15.84 -3.18
C THR A 96 -1.44 15.74 -1.79
N GLU A 97 -2.16 14.65 -1.50
CA GLU A 97 -2.79 14.43 -0.18
C GLU A 97 -1.76 14.27 0.94
N VAL A 98 -0.62 13.65 0.67
CA VAL A 98 0.50 13.55 1.63
C VAL A 98 1.09 14.93 1.94
N GLU A 99 1.31 15.77 0.92
CA GLU A 99 1.79 17.14 1.12
C GLU A 99 0.81 17.98 1.93
N LEU A 100 -0.50 17.86 1.66
CA LEU A 100 -1.53 18.56 2.43
C LEU A 100 -1.50 18.16 3.90
N ALA A 101 -1.41 16.85 4.19
CA ALA A 101 -1.30 16.36 5.56
C ALA A 101 -0.01 16.85 6.25
N GLN A 102 1.14 16.77 5.57
CA GLN A 102 2.42 17.24 6.12
C GLN A 102 2.39 18.74 6.45
N LYS A 103 1.80 19.56 5.57
CA LYS A 103 1.64 21.01 5.81
C LYS A 103 0.80 21.30 7.05
N SER A 104 -0.26 20.52 7.30
CA SER A 104 -1.09 20.69 8.49
C SER A 104 -0.42 20.26 9.80
N LEU A 105 0.48 19.27 9.75
CA LEU A 105 1.14 18.71 10.94
C LEU A 105 2.45 19.43 11.32
N GLY A 106 2.99 20.29 10.44
CA GLY A 106 4.25 20.98 10.70
C GLY A 106 5.46 20.03 10.67
N THR A 107 6.37 20.18 11.64
CA THR A 107 7.66 19.46 11.69
C THR A 107 7.77 18.47 12.85
N GLU A 108 6.72 18.29 13.65
CA GLU A 108 6.75 17.38 14.81
C GLU A 108 6.74 15.90 14.41
N ILE A 109 6.24 15.61 13.20
CA ILE A 109 6.17 14.27 12.61
C ILE A 109 6.53 14.31 11.13
N GLU A 110 7.35 13.35 10.70
CA GLU A 110 7.70 13.19 9.29
C GLU A 110 6.78 12.16 8.61
N ILE A 111 6.14 12.55 7.52
CA ILE A 111 5.38 11.65 6.65
C ILE A 111 6.24 11.30 5.43
N HIS A 112 6.53 10.02 5.26
CA HIS A 112 7.35 9.52 4.16
C HIS A 112 6.49 8.68 3.23
N LEU A 113 6.32 9.15 1.99
CA LEU A 113 5.64 8.38 0.95
C LEU A 113 6.59 7.31 0.38
N GLN A 114 6.22 6.04 0.52
CA GLN A 114 6.97 4.92 -0.02
C GLN A 114 6.56 4.62 -1.47
N PRO A 115 7.43 3.95 -2.24
CA PRO A 115 7.05 3.42 -3.55
C PRO A 115 5.80 2.54 -3.45
N TYR A 116 4.86 2.70 -4.39
CA TYR A 116 3.66 1.87 -4.48
C TYR A 116 4.00 0.38 -4.61
N LEU A 117 3.14 -0.51 -4.11
CA LEU A 117 3.40 -1.95 -4.04
C LEU A 117 3.89 -2.56 -5.38
N GLY A 118 3.24 -2.19 -6.49
CA GLY A 118 3.59 -2.64 -7.83
C GLY A 118 4.96 -2.18 -8.36
N SER A 119 5.61 -1.22 -7.70
CA SER A 119 6.98 -0.83 -8.02
C SER A 119 8.00 -1.92 -7.67
N GLN A 120 7.67 -2.80 -6.72
CA GLN A 120 8.47 -3.95 -6.27
C GLN A 120 8.30 -5.15 -7.22
N ARG A 121 8.53 -4.93 -8.52
CA ARG A 121 8.21 -5.90 -9.58
C ARG A 121 8.93 -7.24 -9.40
N GLN A 122 10.15 -7.22 -8.87
CA GLN A 122 10.91 -8.44 -8.60
C GLN A 122 10.23 -9.29 -7.53
N GLN A 123 9.75 -8.67 -6.46
CA GLN A 123 9.10 -9.37 -5.35
C GLN A 123 7.70 -9.83 -5.76
N LEU A 124 6.99 -9.02 -6.56
CA LEU A 124 5.68 -9.38 -7.07
C LEU A 124 5.75 -10.60 -8.00
N SER A 125 6.76 -10.69 -8.87
CA SER A 125 6.92 -11.88 -9.71
C SER A 125 7.17 -13.14 -8.90
N VAL A 126 8.04 -13.07 -7.87
CA VAL A 126 8.32 -14.21 -6.98
C VAL A 126 7.05 -14.63 -6.23
N LEU A 127 6.23 -13.68 -5.78
CA LEU A 127 4.96 -13.99 -5.13
C LEU A 127 4.01 -14.72 -6.09
N LEU A 128 3.90 -14.26 -7.34
CA LEU A 128 3.07 -14.91 -8.35
C LEU A 128 3.60 -16.29 -8.72
N GLU A 129 4.91 -16.44 -8.93
CA GLU A 129 5.57 -17.73 -9.20
C GLU A 129 5.28 -18.74 -8.07
N ASN A 130 5.34 -18.32 -6.81
CA ASN A 130 5.01 -19.16 -5.66
C ASN A 130 3.54 -19.61 -5.69
N VAL A 131 2.60 -18.72 -6.04
CA VAL A 131 1.19 -19.09 -6.20
C VAL A 131 1.02 -20.07 -7.37
N MET A 132 1.69 -19.81 -8.49
CA MET A 132 1.63 -20.64 -9.70
C MET A 132 2.19 -22.04 -9.47
N SER A 133 3.23 -22.19 -8.64
CA SER A 133 3.87 -23.47 -8.34
C SER A 133 2.93 -24.51 -7.69
N GLY A 134 1.80 -24.06 -7.14
CA GLY A 134 0.79 -24.93 -6.53
C GLY A 134 -0.15 -25.62 -7.52
N TYR A 135 -0.03 -25.35 -8.83
CA TYR A 135 -0.97 -25.82 -9.85
C TYR A 135 -0.23 -26.38 -11.06
N ASP A 136 -0.69 -27.53 -11.55
CA ASP A 136 -0.25 -28.12 -12.81
C ASP A 136 -1.23 -27.72 -13.92
N VAL A 137 -0.81 -26.81 -14.79
CA VAL A 137 -1.65 -26.22 -15.85
C VAL A 137 -0.83 -26.00 -17.12
N ASP A 138 -1.48 -26.09 -18.28
CA ASP A 138 -0.82 -25.91 -19.58
C ASP A 138 -0.41 -24.45 -19.85
N ALA A 139 -1.13 -23.48 -19.28
CA ALA A 139 -0.90 -22.06 -19.52
C ALA A 139 -1.41 -21.15 -18.39
N TRP A 140 -0.77 -19.99 -18.25
CA TRP A 140 -1.19 -18.92 -17.35
C TRP A 140 -1.60 -17.67 -18.14
N ILE A 141 -2.67 -17.01 -17.67
CA ILE A 141 -3.12 -15.72 -18.19
C ILE A 141 -3.13 -14.71 -17.04
N LEU A 142 -2.33 -13.65 -17.18
CA LEU A 142 -2.36 -12.49 -16.30
C LEU A 142 -3.40 -11.49 -16.83
N LEU A 143 -4.58 -11.48 -16.21
CA LEU A 143 -5.66 -10.54 -16.52
C LEU A 143 -5.48 -9.23 -15.74
N SER A 144 -5.57 -8.09 -16.42
CA SER A 144 -5.50 -6.77 -15.81
C SER A 144 -6.50 -5.81 -16.44
N HIS A 145 -6.82 -4.68 -15.79
CA HIS A 145 -7.69 -3.66 -16.38
C HIS A 145 -7.11 -2.97 -17.62
N GLY A 146 -5.78 -3.07 -17.82
CA GLY A 146 -5.07 -2.31 -18.83
C GLY A 146 -5.13 -0.79 -18.64
N SER A 147 -4.44 -0.10 -19.53
CA SER A 147 -4.34 1.35 -19.58
C SER A 147 -4.40 1.81 -21.03
N ARG A 148 -5.06 2.95 -21.24
CA ARG A 148 -5.12 3.64 -22.54
C ARG A 148 -3.92 4.56 -22.78
N ARG A 149 -3.07 4.79 -21.76
CA ARG A 149 -1.87 5.63 -21.88
C ARG A 149 -0.76 4.87 -22.60
N ALA A 150 0.01 5.56 -23.42
CA ALA A 150 1.22 5.02 -24.02
C ALA A 150 2.17 4.50 -22.91
N GLY A 151 2.68 3.28 -23.07
CA GLY A 151 3.53 2.62 -22.08
C GLY A 151 2.80 2.12 -20.81
N GLY A 152 1.52 2.44 -20.62
CA GLY A 152 0.78 2.11 -19.39
C GLY A 152 0.60 0.61 -19.14
N ASN A 153 0.73 -0.21 -20.19
CA ASN A 153 0.63 -1.66 -20.12
C ASN A 153 1.98 -2.39 -20.07
N GLU A 154 3.10 -1.68 -20.29
CA GLU A 154 4.44 -2.30 -20.34
C GLU A 154 4.78 -3.00 -19.03
N ALA A 155 4.39 -2.40 -17.90
CA ALA A 155 4.62 -2.99 -16.59
C ALA A 155 3.99 -4.39 -16.44
N ILE A 156 2.79 -4.55 -16.98
CA ILE A 156 2.01 -5.79 -16.92
C ILE A 156 2.58 -6.79 -17.91
N ALA A 157 2.89 -6.36 -19.14
CA ALA A 157 3.51 -7.20 -20.14
C ALA A 157 4.86 -7.77 -19.68
N HIS A 158 5.71 -6.94 -19.05
CA HIS A 158 6.98 -7.39 -18.46
C HIS A 158 6.78 -8.38 -17.31
N LEU A 159 5.78 -8.14 -16.44
CA LEU A 159 5.48 -9.05 -15.35
C LEU A 159 4.98 -10.41 -15.88
N ALA A 160 4.06 -10.40 -16.85
CA ALA A 160 3.54 -11.60 -17.50
C ALA A 160 4.65 -12.40 -18.17
N HIS A 161 5.52 -11.73 -18.94
CA HIS A 161 6.66 -12.37 -19.58
C HIS A 161 7.58 -13.06 -18.56
N LYS A 162 7.86 -12.39 -17.44
CA LYS A 162 8.74 -12.91 -16.40
C LYS A 162 8.21 -14.19 -15.73
N ILE A 163 6.91 -14.27 -15.51
CA ILE A 163 6.26 -15.43 -14.90
C ILE A 163 5.78 -16.47 -15.94
N ASN A 164 6.21 -16.34 -17.20
CA ASN A 164 5.80 -17.19 -18.32
C ASN A 164 4.26 -17.28 -18.50
N ALA A 165 3.58 -16.14 -18.36
CA ALA A 165 2.15 -15.99 -18.59
C ALA A 165 1.86 -15.15 -19.84
N SER A 166 0.72 -15.39 -20.47
CA SER A 166 0.14 -14.49 -21.46
C SER A 166 -0.58 -13.34 -20.77
N VAL A 167 -0.59 -12.15 -21.35
CA VAL A 167 -1.32 -11.00 -20.79
C VAL A 167 -2.69 -10.83 -21.47
N ALA A 168 -3.71 -10.49 -20.68
CA ALA A 168 -5.02 -10.06 -21.16
C ALA A 168 -5.41 -8.73 -20.49
N TYR A 169 -6.08 -7.85 -21.24
CA TYR A 169 -6.56 -6.54 -20.80
C TYR A 169 -8.08 -6.44 -20.93
#